data_AF-A0AA43FJE1-F1
#
_entry.id   AF-A0AA43FJE1-F1
#
_cell.length_a   1.000
_cell.length_b   1.000
_cell.length_c   1.000
_cell.angle_alpha   90.00
_cell.angle_beta   90.00
_cell.angle_gamma   90.00
#
_symmetry.space_group_name_H-M   'P 1'
#
loop_
_entity.id
_entity.type
_entity.pdbx_description
1 polymer ?
#
loop_
_entity_poly.entity_id
_entity_poly.type
_entity_poly.pdbx_seq_one_letter_code
_entity_poly.pdbx_strand_id
1 'polypeptide(L)'
;MTHRQIHPRMVEAMLNHAAHDRPTEACGLLAVDSQGRVRFVYCLSNADASARAFTIAPDEYFGANRHAERHGWEIAGVFHSHPNGSPGPSSIDLNAAPAADWLYIVVARDQARLYALQDRTFRLVGRLATDVGKDVGPLPPTRAIGSLA
;
A
#
# COMPACT_ATOMS: atom_id res chain seq x y z
N MET A 1 22.34 -4.10 1.10
CA MET A 1 21.11 -3.69 0.40
C MET A 1 20.00 -4.63 0.84
N THR A 2 19.12 -4.18 1.72
CA THR A 2 18.04 -5.01 2.27
C THR A 2 16.98 -5.19 1.19
N HIS A 3 16.92 -6.37 0.58
CA HIS A 3 15.93 -6.70 -0.43
C HIS A 3 14.57 -6.83 0.28
N ARG A 4 13.83 -5.71 0.41
CA ARG A 4 12.48 -5.71 0.99
C ARG A 4 11.56 -6.49 0.06
N GLN A 5 11.29 -7.75 0.39
CA GLN A 5 10.47 -8.66 -0.42
C GLN A 5 8.99 -8.34 -0.22
N ILE A 6 8.25 -8.27 -1.33
CA ILE A 6 6.79 -8.10 -1.35
C ILE A 6 6.20 -9.32 -2.04
N HIS A 7 5.30 -10.01 -1.35
CA HIS A 7 4.68 -11.22 -1.89
C HIS A 7 3.74 -10.86 -3.06
N PRO A 8 3.73 -11.60 -4.18
CA PRO A 8 2.92 -11.24 -5.36
C PRO A 8 1.41 -11.14 -5.11
N ARG A 9 0.86 -11.95 -4.20
CA ARG A 9 -0.53 -11.76 -3.70
C ARG A 9 -0.82 -10.37 -3.13
N MET A 10 0.17 -9.73 -2.51
CA MET A 10 0.01 -8.37 -1.97
C MET A 10 0.00 -7.35 -3.11
N VAL A 11 0.80 -7.58 -4.16
CA VAL A 11 0.78 -6.78 -5.38
C VAL A 11 -0.58 -6.88 -6.07
N GLU A 12 -1.12 -8.09 -6.16
CA GLU A 12 -2.43 -8.37 -6.71
C GLU A 12 -3.56 -7.72 -5.90
N ALA A 13 -3.47 -7.74 -4.56
CA ALA A 13 -4.41 -7.02 -3.70
C ALA A 13 -4.40 -5.51 -3.96
N MET A 14 -3.22 -4.88 -4.07
CA MET A 14 -3.11 -3.45 -4.39
C MET A 14 -3.68 -3.11 -5.77
N LEU A 15 -3.43 -3.96 -6.77
CA LEU A 15 -3.97 -3.80 -8.13
C LEU A 15 -5.49 -3.92 -8.16
N ASN A 16 -6.05 -4.93 -7.47
CA ASN A 16 -7.50 -5.13 -7.38
C ASN A 16 -8.18 -3.98 -6.64
N HIS A 17 -7.58 -3.49 -5.55
CA HIS A 17 -8.07 -2.32 -4.82
C HIS A 17 -8.06 -1.07 -5.71
N ALA A 18 -6.95 -0.84 -6.41
CA ALA A 18 -6.82 0.25 -7.38
C ALA A 18 -7.83 0.18 -8.53
N ALA A 19 -8.21 -1.02 -8.97
CA ALA A 19 -9.22 -1.22 -10.00
C ALA A 19 -10.64 -0.97 -9.46
N HIS A 20 -10.91 -1.36 -8.21
CA HIS A 20 -12.20 -1.19 -7.54
C HIS A 20 -12.54 0.29 -7.28
N ASP A 21 -11.60 1.05 -6.76
CA ASP A 21 -11.83 2.44 -6.31
C ASP A 21 -11.87 3.46 -7.45
N ARG A 22 -11.69 3.05 -8.71
CA ARG A 22 -11.80 3.95 -9.86
C ARG A 22 -13.20 4.61 -9.86
N PRO A 23 -13.29 5.94 -10.10
CA PRO A 23 -12.25 6.83 -10.60
C PRO A 23 -11.38 7.52 -9.53
N THR A 24 -11.56 7.20 -8.24
CA THR A 24 -10.77 7.79 -7.14
C THR A 24 -9.42 7.10 -6.99
N GLU A 25 -8.46 7.78 -6.36
CA GLU A 25 -7.22 7.13 -5.91
C GLU A 25 -7.56 6.15 -4.79
N ALA A 26 -7.14 4.90 -4.99
CA ALA A 26 -7.08 3.91 -3.93
C ALA A 26 -5.89 4.22 -3.03
N CYS A 27 -5.97 3.88 -1.74
CA CYS A 27 -4.84 4.05 -0.83
C CYS A 27 -4.76 2.93 0.22
N GLY A 28 -3.63 2.89 0.92
CA GLY A 28 -3.46 1.93 2.00
C GLY A 28 -2.05 1.88 2.57
N LEU A 29 -1.88 1.02 3.57
CA LEU A 29 -0.66 0.95 4.38
C LEU A 29 0.03 -0.41 4.23
N LEU A 30 1.36 -0.41 4.41
CA LEU A 30 2.17 -1.63 4.43
C LEU A 30 2.72 -1.86 5.84
N ALA A 31 2.48 -3.07 6.36
CA ALA A 31 3.13 -3.55 7.59
C ALA A 31 4.35 -4.41 7.26
N VAL A 32 5.45 -4.19 7.99
CA VAL A 32 6.70 -4.95 7.86
C VAL A 32 7.07 -5.66 9.16
N ASP A 33 7.78 -6.78 9.05
CA ASP A 33 8.42 -7.41 10.21
C ASP A 33 9.76 -6.72 10.57
N SER A 34 10.39 -7.16 11.66
CA SER A 34 11.70 -6.66 12.12
C SER A 34 12.85 -6.87 11.13
N GLN A 35 12.65 -7.67 10.08
CA GLN A 35 13.62 -7.88 9.00
C GLN A 35 13.30 -7.00 7.78
N GLY A 36 12.28 -6.13 7.86
CA GLY A 36 11.84 -5.24 6.80
C GLY A 36 11.08 -5.93 5.67
N ARG A 37 10.56 -7.15 5.87
CA ARG A 37 9.73 -7.85 4.88
C ARG A 37 8.29 -7.41 5.01
N VAL A 38 7.61 -7.14 3.90
CA VAL A 38 6.19 -6.81 3.92
C VAL A 38 5.39 -8.04 4.33
N ARG A 39 4.62 -7.91 5.41
CA ARG A 39 3.80 -8.98 5.99
C ARG A 39 2.33 -8.81 5.68
N PHE A 40 1.89 -7.57 5.50
CA PHE A 40 0.49 -7.28 5.25
C PHE A 40 0.32 -5.96 4.49
N VAL A 41 -0.75 -5.89 3.68
CA VAL A 41 -1.20 -4.67 3.01
C VAL A 41 -2.63 -4.40 3.47
N TYR A 42 -2.84 -3.22 4.05
CA TYR A 42 -4.16 -2.74 4.42
C TYR A 42 -4.69 -1.90 3.26
N CYS A 43 -5.69 -2.40 2.54
CA CYS A 43 -6.44 -1.62 1.55
C CYS A 43 -7.47 -0.79 2.30
N LEU A 44 -7.31 0.53 2.28
CA LEU A 44 -8.08 1.48 3.10
C LEU A 44 -8.87 2.43 2.19
N SER A 45 -9.80 3.15 2.81
CA SER A 45 -10.64 4.11 2.10
C SER A 45 -9.90 5.43 1.89
N ASN A 46 -10.09 6.04 0.72
CA ASN A 46 -9.66 7.41 0.50
C ASN A 46 -10.72 8.38 1.05
N ALA A 47 -10.44 9.00 2.20
CA ALA A 47 -11.37 9.93 2.86
C ALA A 47 -11.66 11.20 2.02
N ASP A 48 -10.77 11.55 1.09
CA ASP A 48 -10.94 12.71 0.20
C ASP A 48 -11.85 12.40 -1.00
N ALA A 49 -12.14 11.12 -1.27
CA ALA A 49 -12.85 10.66 -2.47
C ALA A 49 -12.31 11.30 -3.77
N SER A 50 -11.00 11.50 -3.82
CA SER A 50 -10.31 12.29 -4.84
C SER A 50 -9.57 11.41 -5.84
N ALA A 51 -9.45 11.87 -7.09
CA ALA A 51 -8.68 11.19 -8.14
C ALA A 51 -7.22 11.67 -8.25
N ARG A 52 -6.75 12.49 -7.30
CA ARG A 52 -5.43 13.15 -7.35
C ARG A 52 -4.68 13.22 -6.01
N ALA A 53 -5.35 12.85 -4.94
CA ALA A 53 -4.80 12.85 -3.58
C ALA A 53 -5.60 11.87 -2.75
N PHE A 54 -5.02 11.46 -1.63
CA PHE A 54 -5.70 10.64 -0.65
C PHE A 54 -5.39 11.07 0.78
N THR A 55 -6.34 10.81 1.65
CA THR A 55 -6.18 10.88 3.10
C THR A 55 -6.68 9.57 3.70
N ILE A 56 -5.87 8.94 4.54
CA ILE A 56 -6.31 7.80 5.34
C ILE A 56 -6.96 8.35 6.61
N ALA A 57 -8.21 7.97 6.88
CA ALA A 57 -8.90 8.41 8.09
C ALA A 57 -8.15 7.95 9.36
N PRO A 58 -8.08 8.78 10.42
CA PRO A 58 -7.37 8.43 11.66
C PRO A 58 -7.80 7.08 12.26
N ASP A 59 -9.09 6.75 12.19
CA ASP A 59 -9.63 5.50 12.72
C ASP A 59 -9.15 4.27 11.93
N GLU A 60 -9.09 4.37 10.60
CA GLU A 60 -8.55 3.31 9.73
C GLU A 60 -7.05 3.13 9.97
N TYR A 61 -6.30 4.22 10.07
CA TYR A 61 -4.88 4.18 10.43
C TYR A 61 -4.67 3.50 11.78
N PHE A 62 -5.41 3.90 12.81
CA PHE A 62 -5.29 3.35 14.15
C PHE A 62 -5.69 1.88 14.20
N GLY A 63 -6.71 1.48 13.44
CA GLY A 63 -7.11 0.08 13.25
C GLY A 63 -5.99 -0.76 12.63
N ALA A 64 -5.40 -0.28 11.54
CA ALA A 64 -4.28 -0.92 10.86
C ALA A 64 -3.04 -1.03 11.77
N ASN A 65 -2.68 0.05 12.46
CA ASN A 65 -1.54 0.08 13.37
C ASN A 65 -1.72 -0.91 14.52
N ARG A 66 -2.88 -0.91 15.20
CA ARG A 66 -3.17 -1.87 16.28
C ARG A 66 -3.13 -3.31 15.77
N HIS A 67 -3.59 -3.56 14.55
CA HIS A 67 -3.50 -4.89 13.94
C HIS A 67 -2.05 -5.29 13.69
N ALA A 68 -1.22 -4.40 13.15
CA ALA A 68 0.20 -4.64 12.92
C ALA A 68 0.94 -4.95 14.24
N GLU A 69 0.74 -4.11 15.27
CA GLU A 69 1.37 -4.27 16.58
C GLU A 69 1.06 -5.63 17.23
N ARG A 70 -0.20 -6.09 17.16
CA ARG A 70 -0.59 -7.42 17.68
C ARG A 70 0.13 -8.58 16.99
N HIS A 71 0.66 -8.37 15.80
CA HIS A 71 1.42 -9.37 15.04
C HIS A 71 2.95 -9.13 15.11
N GLY A 72 3.41 -8.16 15.91
CA GLY A 72 4.82 -7.78 15.99
C GLY A 72 5.34 -7.12 14.71
N TRP A 73 4.46 -6.44 13.98
CA TRP A 73 4.80 -5.69 12.76
C TRP A 73 4.70 -4.18 12.99
N GLU A 74 5.33 -3.42 12.10
CA GLU A 74 5.32 -1.96 12.09
C GLU A 74 4.73 -1.44 10.77
N ILE A 75 3.96 -0.34 10.83
CA ILE A 75 3.58 0.38 9.62
C ILE A 75 4.78 1.16 9.09
N ALA A 76 5.32 0.73 7.94
CA ALA A 76 6.54 1.30 7.35
C ALA A 76 6.40 1.50 5.84
N GLY A 77 5.19 1.82 5.39
CA GLY A 77 4.95 2.10 3.99
C GLY A 77 3.52 2.46 3.67
N VAL A 78 3.36 3.02 2.49
CA VAL A 78 2.09 3.44 1.91
C VAL A 78 2.02 3.00 0.45
N PHE A 79 0.83 2.67 -0.01
CA PHE A 79 0.55 2.59 -1.43
C PHE A 79 -0.63 3.47 -1.79
N HIS A 80 -0.64 3.96 -3.03
CA HIS A 80 -1.79 4.62 -3.62
C HIS A 80 -1.86 4.36 -5.11
N SER A 81 -3.02 4.63 -5.71
CA SER A 81 -3.22 4.51 -7.14
C SER A 81 -3.30 5.87 -7.84
N HIS A 82 -2.84 5.93 -9.09
CA HIS A 82 -3.06 7.05 -10.00
C HIS A 82 -4.04 6.60 -11.11
N PRO A 83 -5.35 6.89 -10.97
CA PRO A 83 -6.38 6.43 -11.90
C PRO A 83 -6.16 6.89 -13.35
N ASN A 84 -5.45 8.01 -13.53
CA ASN A 84 -5.12 8.62 -14.82
C ASN A 84 -3.99 7.90 -15.58
N GLY A 85 -3.32 6.91 -14.95
CA GLY A 85 -2.51 5.92 -15.66
C GLY A 85 -0.99 6.14 -15.65
N SER A 86 -0.47 7.10 -14.87
CA SER A 86 0.98 7.23 -14.63
C SER A 86 1.33 6.61 -13.29
N PRO A 87 2.15 5.55 -13.21
CA PRO A 87 2.58 4.96 -11.93
C PRO A 87 3.81 5.69 -11.34
N GLY A 88 3.98 6.98 -11.63
CA GLY A 88 5.09 7.79 -11.15
C GLY A 88 4.59 8.80 -10.11
N PRO A 89 5.28 8.96 -8.97
CA PRO A 89 4.80 9.82 -7.89
C PRO A 89 4.72 11.28 -8.32
N SER A 90 3.69 11.96 -7.83
CA SER A 90 3.42 13.37 -8.09
C SER A 90 4.16 14.28 -7.10
N SER A 91 4.11 15.60 -7.34
CA SER A 91 4.59 16.59 -6.36
C SER A 91 3.73 16.63 -5.08
N ILE A 92 2.44 16.27 -5.18
CA ILE A 92 1.55 16.14 -4.02
C ILE A 92 2.02 14.97 -3.16
N ASP A 93 2.33 13.83 -3.78
CA ASP A 93 2.82 12.62 -3.11
C ASP A 93 4.11 12.92 -2.33
N LEU A 94 5.01 13.71 -2.92
CA LEU A 94 6.27 14.10 -2.28
C LEU A 94 6.06 14.98 -1.04
N ASN A 95 5.09 15.89 -1.10
CA ASN A 95 4.78 16.79 0.01
C ASN A 95 4.02 16.07 1.13
N ALA A 96 3.26 15.03 0.80
CA ALA A 96 2.51 14.21 1.75
C ALA A 96 3.30 13.04 2.35
N ALA A 97 4.53 12.79 1.87
CA ALA A 97 5.35 11.67 2.29
C ALA A 97 5.73 11.75 3.79
N PRO A 98 5.28 10.80 4.65
CA PRO A 98 5.40 10.95 6.10
C PRO A 98 6.82 10.71 6.63
N ALA A 99 7.60 9.84 5.99
CA ALA A 99 8.93 9.47 6.47
C ALA A 99 9.86 8.95 5.37
N ALA A 100 11.16 9.23 5.48
CA ALA A 100 12.13 8.91 4.43
C ALA A 100 12.38 7.40 4.26
N ASP A 101 12.21 6.61 5.32
CA ASP A 101 12.50 5.18 5.38
C ASP A 101 11.31 4.27 5.01
N TRP A 102 10.16 4.87 4.69
CA TRP A 102 8.96 4.17 4.26
C TRP A 102 9.08 3.61 2.84
N LEU A 103 8.32 2.53 2.59
CA LEU A 103 8.05 2.02 1.25
C LEU A 103 6.96 2.88 0.60
N TYR A 104 7.18 3.33 -0.63
CA TYR A 104 6.20 4.08 -1.41
C TYR A 104 5.84 3.32 -2.66
N ILE A 105 4.61 2.83 -2.76
CA ILE A 105 4.16 2.07 -3.93
C ILE A 105 3.10 2.86 -4.69
N VAL A 106 3.37 3.14 -5.95
CA VAL A 106 2.40 3.78 -6.85
C VAL A 106 1.86 2.75 -7.81
N VAL A 107 0.53 2.62 -7.83
CA VAL A 107 -0.21 1.72 -8.71
C VAL A 107 -0.84 2.52 -9.84
N ALA A 108 -0.69 2.07 -11.08
CA ALA A 108 -1.48 2.60 -12.18
C ALA A 108 -1.70 1.51 -13.24
N ARG A 109 -2.97 1.35 -13.64
CA ARG A 109 -3.39 0.25 -14.53
C ARG A 109 -2.98 -1.10 -13.94
N ASP A 110 -2.19 -1.87 -14.66
CA ASP A 110 -1.63 -3.18 -14.31
C ASP A 110 -0.22 -3.10 -13.69
N GLN A 111 0.27 -1.88 -13.42
CA GLN A 111 1.62 -1.66 -12.92
C GLN A 111 1.62 -1.24 -11.44
N ALA A 112 2.51 -1.83 -10.65
CA ALA A 112 2.87 -1.33 -9.34
C ALA A 112 4.39 -1.08 -9.27
N ARG A 113 4.77 0.12 -8.84
CA ARG A 113 6.17 0.55 -8.79
C ARG A 113 6.54 0.95 -7.37
N LEU A 114 7.68 0.46 -6.91
CA LEU A 114 8.22 0.77 -5.60
C LEU A 114 9.26 1.89 -5.69
N TYR A 115 9.11 2.87 -4.82
CA TYR A 115 9.97 4.03 -4.69
C TYR A 115 10.56 4.12 -3.28
N ALA A 116 11.78 4.67 -3.20
CA ALA A 116 12.40 5.14 -1.97
C ALA A 116 12.49 6.66 -1.99
N LEU A 117 12.30 7.30 -0.85
CA LEU A 117 12.46 8.74 -0.69
C LEU A 117 13.89 9.05 -0.25
N GLN A 118 14.63 9.80 -1.08
CA GLN A 118 16.00 10.22 -0.81
C GLN A 118 16.17 11.67 -1.23
N ASP A 119 16.71 12.52 -0.35
CA ASP A 119 16.97 13.94 -0.63
C ASP A 119 15.77 14.66 -1.25
N ARG A 120 14.59 14.47 -0.64
CA ARG A 120 13.28 14.99 -1.11
C ARG A 120 12.95 14.60 -2.56
N THR A 121 13.41 13.43 -3.00
CA THR A 121 13.15 12.92 -4.35
C THR A 121 12.78 11.45 -4.30
N PHE A 122 11.76 11.05 -5.07
CA PHE A 122 11.43 9.65 -5.23
C PHE A 122 12.34 8.98 -6.26
N ARG A 123 13.02 7.93 -5.85
CA ARG A 123 13.81 7.07 -6.72
C ARG A 123 13.10 5.75 -6.94
N LEU A 124 12.89 5.36 -8.20
CA LEU A 124 12.38 4.03 -8.53
C LEU A 124 13.39 2.97 -8.07
N VAL A 125 12.96 2.06 -7.20
CA VAL A 125 13.79 0.97 -6.67
C VAL A 125 13.28 -0.41 -7.07
N GLY A 126 12.02 -0.53 -7.52
CA GLY A 126 11.47 -1.80 -7.97
C GLY A 126 10.26 -1.66 -8.88
N ARG A 127 10.09 -2.63 -9.80
CA ARG A 127 8.84 -2.86 -10.53
C ARG A 127 8.27 -4.16 -9.99
N LEU A 128 7.10 -4.08 -9.37
CA LEU A 128 6.47 -5.23 -8.74
C LEU A 128 5.67 -5.97 -9.81
N ALA A 129 5.91 -7.27 -9.93
CA ALA A 129 5.21 -8.14 -10.86
C ALA A 129 4.24 -9.04 -10.10
N THR A 130 3.12 -9.37 -10.74
CA THR A 130 2.17 -10.38 -10.28
C THR A 130 2.56 -11.79 -10.72
N ASP A 131 3.61 -11.95 -11.53
CA ASP A 131 4.03 -13.25 -12.06
C ASP A 131 4.58 -14.16 -10.95
N VAL A 132 3.68 -14.97 -10.39
CA VAL A 132 3.98 -16.26 -9.80
C VAL A 132 3.06 -17.26 -10.46
N GLY A 133 3.64 -18.09 -11.33
CA GLY A 133 3.02 -19.35 -11.66
C GLY A 133 2.72 -20.13 -10.38
N LYS A 134 1.42 -20.38 -10.16
CA LYS A 134 0.81 -21.43 -9.33
C LYS A 134 0.93 -21.31 -7.81
N ASP A 135 -0.22 -21.56 -7.18
CA ASP A 135 -0.50 -21.81 -5.76
C ASP A 135 -0.61 -20.61 -4.82
N VAL A 136 -1.63 -19.79 -5.12
CA VAL A 136 -2.25 -18.90 -4.16
C VAL A 136 -3.44 -19.60 -3.47
N GLY A 137 -3.19 -20.45 -2.45
CA GLY A 137 -4.23 -20.99 -1.57
C GLY A 137 -5.13 -19.89 -0.96
N PRO A 138 -6.39 -20.20 -0.59
CA PRO A 138 -7.45 -19.20 -0.41
C PRO A 138 -7.14 -18.13 0.64
N LEU A 139 -7.62 -16.92 0.38
CA LEU A 139 -7.63 -15.79 1.31
C LEU A 139 -8.29 -16.19 2.65
N PRO A 140 -7.73 -15.80 3.81
CA PRO A 140 -8.47 -15.90 5.06
C PRO A 140 -9.71 -15.00 4.97
N PRO A 141 -10.88 -15.45 5.46
CA PRO A 141 -12.11 -14.68 5.35
C PRO A 141 -11.96 -13.34 6.09
N THR A 142 -12.34 -12.26 5.40
CA THR A 142 -12.49 -10.93 5.98
C THR A 142 -13.49 -11.02 7.12
N ARG A 143 -13.03 -11.02 8.37
CA ARG A 143 -13.92 -10.90 9.51
C ARG A 143 -14.52 -9.50 9.48
N ALA A 144 -15.81 -9.43 9.14
CA ALA A 144 -16.62 -8.27 9.45
C ALA A 144 -16.46 -7.94 10.93
N ILE A 145 -16.16 -6.69 11.22
CA ILE A 145 -16.04 -6.16 12.58
C ILE A 145 -17.48 -6.14 13.12
N GLY A 146 -17.88 -7.24 13.74
CA GLY A 146 -19.19 -7.40 14.35
C GLY A 146 -19.31 -6.52 15.59
N SER A 147 -20.31 -5.65 15.57
CA SER A 147 -20.82 -4.86 16.69
C SER A 147 -20.91 -5.69 17.97
N LEU A 148 -20.28 -5.21 19.03
CA LEU A 148 -20.50 -5.71 20.39
C LEU A 148 -21.86 -5.19 20.88
N ALA A 149 -22.80 -6.11 21.08
CA ALA A 149 -23.91 -6.01 22.03
C ALA A 149 -24.16 -7.40 22.61
#